data_AF-A0A7G7VLS5-F1
#
_entry.id   AF-A0A7G7VLS5-F1
#
_cell.length_a   1.000
_cell.length_b   1.000
_cell.length_c   1.000
_cell.angle_alpha   90.00
_cell.angle_beta   90.00
_cell.angle_gamma   90.00
#
_symmetry.space_group_name_H-M   'P 1'
#
loop_
_entity.id
_entity.type
_entity.pdbx_description
1 polymer ?
#
loop_
_entity_poly.entity_id
_entity_poly.type
_entity_poly.pdbx_seq_one_letter_code
_entity_poly.pdbx_strand_id
1 'polypeptide(L)'
;MRKIILVGCFTFCITFSVLTILILFAAFNTNNSQTPQVSQTSEESKKATEQTESETQKPTSQAKTTSTKRTAYDIGMTEESFRTNYNNFMDAEFSGTSLYLLKAPEYHGKNANVYEHYFSDSLSLLVSYDPSSNKVKGMILGATPSNELDAINMISVITGLVSVTSPDLSADGKRKLLQSIGMFREGGTNYRTIKGSTQHNNITYAIKGNGSGGITFFVCGKDVTFGGGGSADAPHDLLADLTHYLTWLDNHK
;
A
#
# COMPACT_ATOMS: atom_id res chain seq x y z
N MET A 1 -36.05 -11.40 7.77
CA MET A 1 -36.18 -10.48 6.61
C MET A 1 -35.48 -9.11 6.76
N ARG A 2 -34.77 -8.79 7.86
CA ARG A 2 -34.00 -7.53 7.99
C ARG A 2 -32.49 -7.61 7.70
N LYS A 3 -31.90 -8.82 7.62
CA LYS A 3 -30.45 -9.01 7.38
C LYS A 3 -30.04 -8.95 5.89
N ILE A 4 -30.97 -9.17 4.96
CA ILE A 4 -30.67 -9.26 3.52
C ILE A 4 -30.49 -7.87 2.88
N ILE A 5 -31.14 -6.83 3.43
CA ILE A 5 -31.07 -5.47 2.89
C ILE A 5 -29.73 -4.78 3.24
N LEU A 6 -29.09 -5.16 4.35
CA LEU A 6 -27.86 -4.51 4.82
C LEU A 6 -26.61 -4.96 4.03
N VAL A 7 -26.55 -6.22 3.60
CA VAL A 7 -25.46 -6.74 2.78
C VAL A 7 -25.52 -6.16 1.36
N GLY A 8 -26.72 -6.00 0.79
CA GLY A 8 -26.91 -5.46 -0.56
C GLY A 8 -26.46 -4.01 -0.73
N CYS A 9 -26.64 -3.15 0.29
CA CYS A 9 -26.17 -1.76 0.22
C CYS A 9 -24.64 -1.64 0.26
N PHE A 10 -23.94 -2.54 0.95
CA PHE A 10 -22.48 -2.46 1.07
C PHE A 10 -21.75 -3.10 -0.13
N THR A 11 -22.26 -4.21 -0.67
CA THR A 11 -21.75 -4.79 -1.93
C THR A 11 -21.92 -3.80 -3.10
N PHE A 12 -23.00 -3.01 -3.11
CA PHE A 12 -23.20 -1.94 -4.09
C PHE A 12 -22.22 -0.77 -3.88
N CYS A 13 -21.91 -0.38 -2.63
CA CYS A 13 -20.92 0.65 -2.35
C CYS A 13 -19.48 0.23 -2.73
N ILE A 14 -19.10 -1.04 -2.51
CA ILE A 14 -17.78 -1.54 -2.88
C ILE A 14 -17.66 -1.64 -4.41
N THR A 15 -18.65 -2.20 -5.10
CA THR A 15 -18.63 -2.32 -6.58
C THR A 15 -18.65 -0.96 -7.29
N PHE A 16 -19.41 0.02 -6.79
CA PHE A 16 -19.41 1.38 -7.34
C PHE A 16 -18.11 2.15 -7.03
N SER A 17 -17.48 1.85 -5.89
CA SER A 17 -16.15 2.37 -5.54
C SER A 17 -15.06 1.75 -6.43
N VAL A 18 -15.14 0.45 -6.75
CA VAL A 18 -14.19 -0.23 -7.65
C VAL A 18 -14.23 0.34 -9.08
N LEU A 19 -15.41 0.70 -9.60
CA LEU A 19 -15.55 1.31 -10.93
C LEU A 19 -14.98 2.75 -10.99
N THR A 20 -15.10 3.53 -9.91
CA THR A 20 -14.48 4.86 -9.81
C THR A 20 -12.97 4.78 -9.53
N ILE A 21 -12.47 3.70 -8.91
CA ILE A 21 -11.04 3.42 -8.70
C ILE A 21 -10.31 3.17 -10.03
N LEU A 22 -10.91 2.45 -10.98
CA LEU A 22 -10.34 2.17 -12.31
C LEU A 22 -10.08 3.43 -13.16
N ILE A 23 -10.96 4.43 -13.11
CA ILE A 23 -10.81 5.69 -13.88
C ILE A 23 -9.69 6.58 -13.29
N LEU A 24 -9.37 6.42 -12.00
CA LEU A 24 -8.47 7.33 -11.27
C LEU A 24 -6.97 7.01 -11.40
N PHE A 25 -6.57 5.80 -11.76
CA PHE A 25 -5.15 5.44 -11.87
C PHE A 25 -4.54 5.66 -13.26
N ALA A 26 -5.35 5.75 -14.32
CA ALA A 26 -4.91 6.32 -15.59
C ALA A 26 -4.30 7.73 -15.37
N ALA A 27 -4.86 8.51 -14.44
CA ALA A 27 -4.32 9.83 -14.09
C ALA A 27 -3.05 9.80 -13.20
N PHE A 28 -2.83 8.75 -12.40
CA PHE A 28 -1.62 8.62 -11.56
C PHE A 28 -0.39 8.17 -12.36
N ASN A 29 -0.55 7.29 -13.36
CA ASN A 29 0.57 6.84 -14.19
C ASN A 29 1.07 7.90 -15.19
N THR A 30 0.21 8.85 -15.59
CA THR A 30 0.56 9.81 -16.65
C THR A 30 1.42 10.98 -16.15
N ASN A 31 1.34 11.35 -14.87
CA ASN A 31 2.02 12.54 -14.33
C ASN A 31 3.51 12.35 -13.95
N ASN A 32 4.08 11.16 -14.10
CA ASN A 32 5.51 10.90 -13.79
C ASN A 32 6.45 11.08 -14.99
N SER A 33 5.98 11.62 -16.13
CA SER A 33 6.78 11.78 -17.35
C SER A 33 7.00 13.24 -17.76
N GLN A 34 7.49 14.11 -16.87
CA GLN A 34 8.11 15.37 -17.28
C GLN A 34 9.34 15.68 -16.42
N THR A 35 10.52 15.39 -16.98
CA THR A 35 11.81 15.86 -16.47
C THR A 35 12.15 17.19 -17.14
N PRO A 36 12.58 18.25 -16.43
CA PRO A 36 13.03 19.48 -17.07
C PRO A 36 14.37 19.25 -17.79
N GLN A 37 14.44 19.60 -19.08
CA GLN A 37 15.69 19.68 -19.82
C GLN A 37 16.55 20.83 -19.29
N VAL A 38 17.79 20.52 -18.87
CA VAL A 38 18.85 21.51 -18.69
C VAL A 38 19.80 21.40 -19.88
N SER A 39 19.91 22.50 -20.61
CA SER A 39 20.82 22.72 -21.74
C SER A 39 22.29 22.53 -21.34
N GLN A 40 23.05 21.81 -22.16
CA GLN A 40 24.51 21.89 -22.16
C GLN A 40 25.01 22.13 -23.58
N THR A 41 25.60 23.32 -23.74
CA THR A 41 26.39 23.77 -24.88
C THR A 41 27.71 22.99 -24.93
N SER A 42 28.04 22.40 -26.07
CA SER A 42 29.35 21.80 -26.33
C SER A 42 30.11 22.65 -27.34
N GLU A 43 31.26 23.21 -26.93
CA GLU A 43 32.31 23.66 -27.85
C GLU A 43 33.25 22.50 -28.18
N GLU A 44 33.68 22.45 -29.44
CA GLU A 44 34.44 21.38 -30.06
C GLU A 44 35.93 21.75 -30.24
N SER A 45 36.78 20.73 -30.13
CA SER A 45 38.01 20.49 -30.91
C SER A 45 39.35 21.14 -30.49
N LYS A 46 40.37 20.28 -30.25
CA LYS A 46 41.58 20.14 -31.11
C LYS A 46 42.58 19.04 -30.66
N LYS A 47 42.59 17.95 -31.44
CA LYS A 47 43.67 17.19 -32.12
C LYS A 47 45.18 17.31 -31.74
N ALA A 48 45.86 16.14 -31.59
CA ALA A 48 47.13 15.66 -32.23
C ALA A 48 47.94 14.69 -31.30
N THR A 49 48.00 13.37 -31.56
CA THR A 49 49.09 12.55 -32.20
C THR A 49 50.44 12.58 -31.42
N GLU A 50 51.11 11.50 -30.96
CA GLU A 50 51.71 10.36 -31.70
C GLU A 50 52.30 9.26 -30.75
N GLN A 51 52.74 8.13 -31.33
CA GLN A 51 52.96 6.75 -30.81
C GLN A 51 54.17 6.48 -29.87
N THR A 52 54.18 5.33 -29.16
CA THR A 52 55.17 4.20 -29.27
C THR A 52 54.85 3.02 -28.30
N GLU A 53 55.17 1.80 -28.76
CA GLU A 53 54.95 0.41 -28.24
C GLU A 53 55.50 0.02 -26.84
N SER A 54 54.79 -0.89 -26.15
CA SER A 54 55.17 -2.32 -25.94
C SER A 54 54.82 -2.92 -24.56
N GLU A 55 54.12 -4.06 -24.62
CA GLU A 55 54.22 -5.30 -23.80
C GLU A 55 53.81 -5.40 -22.30
N THR A 56 52.80 -6.29 -22.09
CA THR A 56 52.76 -7.41 -21.10
C THR A 56 51.80 -7.35 -19.88
N GLN A 57 50.69 -8.10 -20.05
CA GLN A 57 49.97 -9.04 -19.14
C GLN A 57 49.21 -8.63 -17.84
N LYS A 58 47.86 -8.83 -17.93
CA LYS A 58 46.83 -9.29 -16.95
C LYS A 58 46.43 -8.40 -15.74
N PRO A 59 45.20 -8.52 -15.17
CA PRO A 59 44.13 -9.48 -15.44
C PRO A 59 42.73 -8.92 -15.75
N THR A 60 41.94 -9.83 -16.27
CA THR A 60 40.52 -9.84 -16.63
C THR A 60 39.62 -8.92 -15.80
N SER A 61 38.91 -8.06 -16.54
CA SER A 61 37.76 -7.26 -16.13
C SER A 61 36.85 -8.01 -15.15
N GLN A 62 36.76 -7.48 -13.92
CA GLN A 62 35.63 -7.75 -13.05
C GLN A 62 34.36 -7.36 -13.80
N ALA A 63 33.57 -8.36 -14.16
CA ALA A 63 32.19 -8.16 -14.57
C ALA A 63 31.51 -7.33 -13.49
N LYS A 64 31.21 -6.09 -13.83
CA LYS A 64 30.40 -5.17 -13.03
C LYS A 64 29.05 -5.87 -12.90
N THR A 65 28.83 -6.53 -11.76
CA THR A 65 27.55 -7.17 -11.45
C THR A 65 26.52 -6.06 -11.38
N THR A 66 25.80 -5.88 -12.48
CA THR A 66 24.63 -5.01 -12.54
C THR A 66 23.68 -5.55 -11.48
N SER A 67 23.51 -4.79 -10.40
CA SER A 67 22.48 -5.07 -9.38
C SER A 67 21.13 -5.14 -10.10
N THR A 68 20.63 -6.36 -10.31
CA THR A 68 19.25 -6.57 -10.77
C THR A 68 18.34 -5.96 -9.73
N LYS A 69 17.61 -4.91 -10.13
CA LYS A 69 16.60 -4.21 -9.32
C LYS A 69 15.60 -5.24 -8.80
N ARG A 70 15.77 -5.70 -7.56
CA ARG A 70 14.89 -6.71 -6.96
C ARG A 70 13.52 -6.09 -6.74
N THR A 71 12.50 -6.68 -7.36
CA THR A 71 11.11 -6.32 -7.14
C THR A 71 10.71 -6.60 -5.69
N ALA A 72 9.95 -5.71 -5.07
CA ALA A 72 9.47 -5.83 -3.71
C ALA A 72 7.93 -5.79 -3.71
N TYR A 73 7.35 -7.00 -3.75
CA TYR A 73 5.91 -7.24 -3.76
C TYR A 73 5.35 -7.51 -2.35
N ASP A 74 6.18 -7.33 -1.31
CA ASP A 74 5.83 -7.56 0.08
C ASP A 74 6.38 -6.45 0.98
N ILE A 75 5.81 -6.31 2.18
CA ILE A 75 6.21 -5.32 3.18
C ILE A 75 7.33 -5.82 4.12
N GLY A 76 7.98 -6.93 3.80
CA GLY A 76 9.14 -7.45 4.54
C GLY A 76 8.83 -8.30 5.77
N MET A 77 7.56 -8.53 6.12
CA MET A 77 7.15 -9.32 7.30
C MET A 77 6.07 -10.36 6.97
N THR A 78 6.04 -11.44 7.75
CA THR A 78 4.97 -12.46 7.67
C THR A 78 3.65 -11.92 8.24
N GLU A 79 2.53 -12.50 7.82
CA GLU A 79 1.20 -12.17 8.35
C GLU A 79 1.13 -12.34 9.87
N GLU A 80 1.64 -13.45 10.40
CA GLU A 80 1.64 -13.71 11.84
C GLU A 80 2.46 -12.67 12.62
N SER A 81 3.64 -12.31 12.11
CA SER A 81 4.47 -11.27 12.72
C SER A 81 3.80 -9.92 12.64
N PHE A 82 3.20 -9.57 11.50
CA PHE A 82 2.44 -8.35 11.32
C PHE A 82 1.29 -8.25 12.34
N ARG A 83 0.42 -9.26 12.39
CA ARG A 83 -0.76 -9.27 13.27
C ARG A 83 -0.37 -9.22 14.75
N THR A 84 0.67 -9.95 15.13
CA THR A 84 1.19 -9.92 16.51
C THR A 84 1.73 -8.53 16.86
N ASN A 85 2.57 -7.95 16.01
CA ASN A 85 3.14 -6.62 16.24
C ASN A 85 2.06 -5.53 16.26
N TYR A 86 1.06 -5.63 15.38
CA TYR A 86 -0.09 -4.73 15.38
C TYR A 86 -0.89 -4.83 16.67
N ASN A 87 -1.26 -6.04 17.10
CA ASN A 87 -2.02 -6.21 18.33
C ASN A 87 -1.24 -5.75 19.56
N ASN A 88 0.06 -6.01 19.63
CA ASN A 88 0.91 -5.50 20.70
C ASN A 88 0.98 -3.97 20.71
N PHE A 89 1.07 -3.34 19.54
CA PHE A 89 1.05 -1.89 19.42
C PHE A 89 -0.29 -1.30 19.87
N MET A 90 -1.41 -1.89 19.44
CA MET A 90 -2.75 -1.43 19.85
C MET A 90 -2.98 -1.62 21.35
N ASP A 91 -2.45 -2.69 21.95
CA ASP A 91 -2.51 -2.91 23.39
C ASP A 91 -1.71 -1.86 24.17
N ALA A 92 -0.52 -1.50 23.68
CA ALA A 92 0.35 -0.54 24.34
C ALA A 92 -0.13 0.92 24.22
N GLU A 93 -0.52 1.34 23.02
CA GLU A 93 -0.79 2.76 22.71
C GLU A 93 -2.29 3.10 22.75
N PHE A 94 -3.15 2.09 22.59
CA PHE A 94 -4.61 2.24 22.49
C PHE A 94 -5.34 1.24 23.38
N SER A 95 -4.76 0.93 24.56
CA SER A 95 -5.38 0.04 25.55
C SER A 95 -6.83 0.43 25.83
N GLY A 96 -7.70 -0.57 25.95
CA GLY A 96 -9.14 -0.36 26.16
C GLY A 96 -9.94 -0.04 24.89
N THR A 97 -9.29 0.07 23.72
CA THR A 97 -9.99 0.10 22.42
C THR A 97 -10.16 -1.33 21.87
N SER A 98 -11.29 -1.61 21.23
CA SER A 98 -11.55 -2.92 20.59
C SER A 98 -10.96 -2.99 19.18
N LEU A 99 -9.70 -2.57 19.01
CA LEU A 99 -9.05 -2.43 17.70
C LEU A 99 -8.01 -3.52 17.40
N TYR A 100 -8.17 -4.70 18.01
CA TYR A 100 -7.31 -5.87 17.78
C TYR A 100 -7.66 -6.57 16.47
N LEU A 101 -6.64 -6.93 15.71
CA LEU A 101 -6.79 -7.64 14.45
C LEU A 101 -6.91 -9.15 14.68
N LEU A 102 -8.01 -9.72 14.20
CA LEU A 102 -8.27 -11.16 14.21
C LEU A 102 -8.26 -11.72 12.78
N LYS A 103 -7.67 -12.92 12.63
CA LYS A 103 -7.66 -13.65 11.36
C LYS A 103 -8.75 -14.72 11.36
N ALA A 104 -9.97 -14.34 10.94
CA ALA A 104 -11.04 -15.26 10.55
C ALA A 104 -12.27 -14.44 10.06
N PRO A 105 -12.95 -14.86 8.98
CA PRO A 105 -12.66 -15.98 8.08
C PRO A 105 -11.55 -15.69 7.06
N GLU A 106 -10.92 -16.74 6.52
CA GLU A 106 -9.77 -16.64 5.62
C GLU A 106 -9.99 -17.38 4.30
N TYR A 107 -9.69 -16.71 3.19
CA TYR A 107 -9.59 -17.26 1.85
C TYR A 107 -8.16 -17.73 1.57
N HIS A 108 -8.04 -18.95 1.04
CA HIS A 108 -6.76 -19.50 0.56
C HIS A 108 -6.77 -19.60 -0.97
N GLY A 109 -6.02 -18.72 -1.62
CA GLY A 109 -5.93 -18.64 -3.08
C GLY A 109 -4.56 -19.02 -3.61
N LYS A 110 -4.46 -19.13 -4.95
CA LYS A 110 -3.21 -19.42 -5.66
C LYS A 110 -2.18 -18.29 -5.52
N ASN A 111 -2.64 -17.04 -5.58
CA ASN A 111 -1.79 -15.84 -5.64
C ASN A 111 -1.76 -15.04 -4.32
N ALA A 112 -2.74 -15.30 -3.44
CA ALA A 112 -2.87 -14.64 -2.15
C ALA A 112 -3.73 -15.48 -1.22
N ASN A 113 -3.36 -15.48 0.06
CA ASN A 113 -4.28 -15.70 1.15
C ASN A 113 -4.82 -14.35 1.59
N VAL A 114 -6.12 -14.28 1.90
CA VAL A 114 -6.79 -13.02 2.21
C VAL A 114 -7.76 -13.21 3.36
N TYR A 115 -7.77 -12.27 4.29
CA TYR A 115 -8.85 -12.13 5.27
C TYR A 115 -9.26 -10.68 5.42
N GLU A 116 -10.49 -10.48 5.87
CA GLU A 116 -11.01 -9.18 6.27
C GLU A 116 -11.41 -9.23 7.74
N HIS A 117 -11.03 -8.20 8.48
CA HIS A 117 -11.42 -8.00 9.86
C HIS A 117 -12.22 -6.70 10.00
N TYR A 118 -13.35 -6.78 10.68
CA TYR A 118 -14.20 -5.64 11.00
C TYR A 118 -13.94 -5.21 12.44
N PHE A 119 -13.36 -4.02 12.62
CA PHE A 119 -13.21 -3.40 13.93
C PHE A 119 -14.53 -2.79 14.40
N SER A 120 -15.36 -2.35 13.45
CA SER A 120 -16.73 -1.91 13.64
C SER A 120 -17.51 -2.04 12.33
N ASP A 121 -18.80 -1.72 12.34
CA ASP A 121 -19.64 -1.66 11.13
C ASP A 121 -19.15 -0.62 10.10
N SER A 122 -18.32 0.34 10.53
CA SER A 122 -17.82 1.45 9.71
C SER A 122 -16.32 1.41 9.46
N LEU A 123 -15.60 0.38 9.93
CA LEU A 123 -14.15 0.28 9.87
C LEU A 123 -13.71 -1.18 9.70
N SER A 124 -13.13 -1.50 8.54
CA SER A 124 -12.60 -2.84 8.23
C SER A 124 -11.21 -2.77 7.61
N LEU A 125 -10.42 -3.82 7.85
CA LEU A 125 -9.09 -4.02 7.27
C LEU A 125 -9.04 -5.35 6.55
N LEU A 126 -8.76 -5.30 5.25
CA LEU A 126 -8.37 -6.45 4.46
C LEU A 126 -6.85 -6.61 4.49
N VAL A 127 -6.39 -7.84 4.69
CA VAL A 127 -4.98 -8.21 4.66
C VAL A 127 -4.78 -9.26 3.57
N SER A 128 -3.89 -8.98 2.63
CA SER A 128 -3.45 -9.93 1.59
C SER A 128 -2.00 -10.32 1.81
N TYR A 129 -1.70 -11.61 1.72
CA TYR A 129 -0.38 -12.15 1.92
C TYR A 129 -0.08 -13.34 1.00
N ASP A 130 1.20 -13.54 0.71
CA ASP A 130 1.67 -14.55 -0.22
C ASP A 130 1.49 -15.98 0.37
N PRO A 131 0.87 -16.93 -0.35
CA PRO A 131 0.60 -18.27 0.18
C PRO A 131 1.85 -19.09 0.49
N SER A 132 2.98 -18.79 -0.17
CA SER A 132 4.20 -19.60 -0.06
C SER A 132 5.14 -19.10 1.04
N SER A 133 5.35 -17.80 1.11
CA SER A 133 6.26 -17.13 2.04
C SER A 133 5.56 -16.59 3.28
N ASN A 134 4.23 -16.60 3.29
CA ASN A 134 3.38 -15.97 4.30
C ASN A 134 3.62 -14.47 4.49
N LYS A 135 4.34 -13.81 3.57
CA LYS A 135 4.65 -12.39 3.67
C LYS A 135 3.49 -11.53 3.23
N VAL A 136 3.21 -10.48 3.99
CA VAL A 136 2.13 -9.54 3.67
C VAL A 136 2.48 -8.80 2.37
N LYS A 137 1.60 -8.92 1.38
CA LYS A 137 1.67 -8.19 0.11
C LYS A 137 1.19 -6.75 0.30
N GLY A 138 0.08 -6.63 1.02
CA GLY A 138 -0.46 -5.34 1.42
C GLY A 138 -1.82 -5.44 2.09
N MET A 139 -2.34 -4.26 2.43
CA MET A 139 -3.49 -4.07 3.28
C MET A 139 -4.37 -2.95 2.73
N ILE A 140 -5.68 -3.11 2.87
CA ILE A 140 -6.69 -2.12 2.49
C ILE A 140 -7.57 -1.85 3.71
N LEU A 141 -7.47 -0.64 4.25
CA LEU A 141 -8.38 -0.16 5.29
C LEU A 141 -9.51 0.61 4.62
N GLY A 142 -10.75 0.16 4.83
CA GLY A 142 -11.96 0.89 4.49
C GLY A 142 -12.57 1.51 5.74
N ALA A 143 -12.86 2.81 5.71
CA ALA A 143 -13.53 3.47 6.82
C ALA A 143 -14.61 4.46 6.35
N THR A 144 -15.72 4.54 7.07
CA THR A 144 -16.79 5.51 6.83
C THR A 144 -17.17 6.19 8.15
N PRO A 145 -16.30 7.06 8.69
CA PRO A 145 -16.53 7.64 10.01
C PRO A 145 -17.77 8.55 10.01
N SER A 146 -18.71 8.23 10.90
CA SER A 146 -19.98 8.93 11.07
C SER A 146 -19.99 9.86 12.28
N ASN A 147 -19.12 9.61 13.25
CA ASN A 147 -19.00 10.33 14.51
C ASN A 147 -17.52 10.45 14.92
N GLU A 148 -17.25 11.14 16.03
CA GLU A 148 -15.89 11.39 16.54
C GLU A 148 -15.17 10.10 16.93
N LEU A 149 -15.85 9.13 17.56
CA LEU A 149 -15.25 7.87 17.97
C LEU A 149 -14.84 7.03 16.75
N ASP A 150 -15.67 6.98 15.70
CA ASP A 150 -15.30 6.31 14.45
C ASP A 150 -14.05 6.94 13.83
N ALA A 151 -13.97 8.28 13.86
CA ALA A 151 -12.82 9.02 13.33
C ALA A 151 -11.55 8.75 14.16
N ILE A 152 -11.67 8.70 15.49
CA ILE A 152 -10.56 8.33 16.39
C ILE A 152 -10.09 6.92 16.08
N ASN A 153 -11.00 5.94 16.05
CA ASN A 153 -10.68 4.54 15.76
C ASN A 153 -9.97 4.38 14.40
N MET A 154 -10.50 5.03 13.37
CA MET A 154 -9.88 5.06 12.05
C MET A 154 -8.45 5.61 12.09
N ILE A 155 -8.23 6.75 12.75
CA ILE A 155 -6.90 7.37 12.88
C ILE A 155 -5.95 6.46 13.68
N SER A 156 -6.43 5.82 14.75
CA SER A 156 -5.67 4.88 15.56
C SER A 156 -5.20 3.68 14.75
N VAL A 157 -6.10 3.07 13.95
CA VAL A 157 -5.73 1.95 13.07
C VAL A 157 -4.69 2.39 12.04
N ILE A 158 -4.87 3.53 11.36
CA ILE A 158 -3.86 4.04 10.40
C ILE A 158 -2.51 4.26 11.09
N THR A 159 -2.51 4.81 12.30
CA THR A 159 -1.30 5.05 13.11
C THR A 159 -0.61 3.74 13.49
N GLY A 160 -1.37 2.71 13.86
CA GLY A 160 -0.85 1.37 14.13
C GLY A 160 -0.24 0.71 12.90
N LEU A 161 -0.91 0.79 11.75
CA LEU A 161 -0.38 0.28 10.48
C LEU A 161 0.95 0.95 10.12
N VAL A 162 1.04 2.28 10.20
CA VAL A 162 2.32 2.98 9.94
C VAL A 162 3.39 2.60 10.97
N SER A 163 3.02 2.48 12.25
CA SER A 163 3.99 2.19 13.31
C SER A 163 4.61 0.81 13.20
N VAL A 164 3.81 -0.19 12.81
CA VAL A 164 4.26 -1.58 12.64
C VAL A 164 5.04 -1.76 11.35
N THR A 165 4.62 -1.10 10.27
CA THR A 165 5.24 -1.28 8.94
C THR A 165 6.44 -0.37 8.69
N SER A 166 6.63 0.68 9.51
CA SER A 166 7.83 1.53 9.53
C SER A 166 8.46 1.58 10.93
N PRO A 167 8.95 0.44 11.47
CA PRO A 167 9.48 0.39 12.83
C PRO A 167 10.84 1.12 12.96
N ASP A 168 11.53 1.35 11.84
CA ASP A 168 12.79 2.08 11.74
C ASP A 168 12.63 3.59 11.94
N LEU A 169 11.41 4.12 11.77
CA LEU A 169 11.13 5.54 11.99
C LEU A 169 10.89 5.85 13.47
N SER A 170 11.46 6.98 13.91
CA SER A 170 11.09 7.60 15.18
C SER A 170 9.63 8.08 15.18
N ALA A 171 9.10 8.45 16.34
CA ALA A 171 7.75 9.03 16.43
C ALA A 171 7.58 10.27 15.52
N ASP A 172 8.58 11.16 15.47
CA ASP A 172 8.57 12.30 14.56
C ASP A 172 8.63 11.89 13.08
N GLY A 173 9.42 10.86 12.76
CA GLY A 173 9.50 10.29 11.41
C GLY A 173 8.15 9.72 10.95
N LYS A 174 7.47 8.95 11.81
CA LYS A 174 6.13 8.40 11.54
C LYS A 174 5.10 9.51 11.35
N ARG A 175 5.15 10.56 12.16
CA ARG A 175 4.29 11.75 12.00
C ARG A 175 4.53 12.44 10.65
N LYS A 176 5.79 12.65 10.25
CA LYS A 176 6.14 13.23 8.94
C LYS A 176 5.66 12.36 7.78
N LEU A 177 5.74 11.03 7.92
CA LEU A 177 5.19 10.09 6.94
C LEU A 177 3.67 10.28 6.78
N LEU A 178 2.92 10.29 7.90
CA LEU A 178 1.48 10.54 7.90
C LEU A 178 1.13 11.93 7.33
N GLN A 179 1.94 12.95 7.62
CA GLN A 179 1.78 14.30 7.04
C GLN A 179 2.04 14.34 5.54
N SER A 180 2.98 13.56 5.02
CA SER A 180 3.29 13.51 3.59
C SER A 180 2.14 12.93 2.75
N ILE A 181 1.31 12.06 3.34
CA ILE A 181 0.06 11.59 2.71
C ILE A 181 -1.13 12.52 2.99
N GLY A 182 -0.90 13.64 3.68
CA GLY A 182 -1.87 14.71 3.89
C GLY A 182 -2.64 14.64 5.20
N MET A 183 -2.29 13.74 6.13
CA MET A 183 -2.88 13.72 7.48
C MET A 183 -2.28 14.83 8.35
N PHE A 184 -3.00 15.27 9.39
CA PHE A 184 -2.49 16.23 10.39
C PHE A 184 -1.90 17.54 9.81
N ARG A 185 -2.52 18.08 8.76
CA ARG A 185 -2.16 19.40 8.20
C ARG A 185 -2.44 20.53 9.18
N GLU A 186 -1.61 21.57 9.12
CA GLU A 186 -1.86 22.84 9.81
C GLU A 186 -3.21 23.43 9.34
N GLY A 187 -4.02 23.90 10.29
CA GLY A 187 -5.39 24.38 10.01
C GLY A 187 -6.46 23.29 9.97
N GLY A 188 -6.09 22.03 10.22
CA GLY A 188 -7.01 20.89 10.25
C GLY A 188 -7.01 20.09 8.94
N THR A 189 -7.48 18.84 9.01
CA THR A 189 -7.49 17.91 7.86
C THR A 189 -8.91 17.45 7.56
N ASN A 190 -9.37 17.71 6.33
CA ASN A 190 -10.59 17.07 5.83
C ASN A 190 -10.26 15.71 5.21
N TYR A 191 -10.40 14.65 6.01
CA TYR A 191 -10.14 13.27 5.59
C TYR A 191 -11.10 12.78 4.49
N ARG A 192 -12.23 13.44 4.23
CA ARG A 192 -13.20 13.04 3.19
C ARG A 192 -12.74 13.41 1.78
N THR A 193 -11.81 14.36 1.66
CA THR A 193 -11.28 14.84 0.37
C THR A 193 -9.75 14.67 0.27
N ILE A 194 -9.13 14.09 1.29
CA ILE A 194 -7.68 13.83 1.31
C ILE A 194 -7.30 12.94 0.11
N LYS A 195 -6.14 13.22 -0.47
CA LYS A 195 -5.53 12.38 -1.49
C LYS A 195 -4.02 12.52 -1.35
N GLY A 196 -3.35 11.44 -1.02
CA GLY A 196 -1.91 11.45 -0.84
C GLY A 196 -1.32 10.07 -0.98
N SER A 197 -0.07 10.02 -1.41
CA SER A 197 0.72 8.80 -1.43
C SER A 197 2.18 9.16 -1.19
N THR A 198 2.87 8.28 -0.49
CA THR A 198 4.29 8.38 -0.22
C THR A 198 4.90 6.98 -0.22
N GLN A 199 6.22 6.92 -0.24
CA GLN A 199 6.96 5.68 -0.07
C GLN A 199 7.95 5.84 1.08
N HIS A 200 8.10 4.80 1.87
CA HIS A 200 9.18 4.67 2.83
C HIS A 200 9.76 3.27 2.68
N ASN A 201 11.07 3.19 2.44
CA ASN A 201 11.73 1.97 2.01
C ASN A 201 11.02 1.33 0.80
N ASN A 202 10.78 0.03 0.82
CA ASN A 202 10.07 -0.69 -0.24
C ASN A 202 8.55 -0.78 0.04
N ILE A 203 7.98 0.16 0.79
CA ILE A 203 6.56 0.16 1.16
C ILE A 203 5.90 1.44 0.65
N THR A 204 4.78 1.27 -0.04
CA THR A 204 3.90 2.37 -0.46
C THR A 204 2.80 2.57 0.56
N TYR A 205 2.58 3.83 0.93
CA TYR A 205 1.47 4.28 1.75
C TYR A 205 0.59 5.20 0.91
N ALA A 206 -0.72 5.02 0.93
CA ALA A 206 -1.64 5.88 0.21
C ALA A 206 -2.95 6.06 0.96
N ILE A 207 -3.54 7.25 0.84
CA ILE A 207 -4.81 7.59 1.46
C ILE A 207 -5.67 8.36 0.47
N LYS A 208 -6.97 8.06 0.46
CA LYS A 208 -7.92 8.72 -0.41
C LYS A 208 -9.30 8.80 0.23
N GLY A 209 -9.82 10.01 0.38
CA GLY A 209 -11.23 10.24 0.66
C GLY A 209 -12.06 10.05 -0.60
N ASN A 210 -13.25 9.47 -0.46
CA ASN A 210 -14.15 9.18 -1.59
C ASN A 210 -15.20 10.28 -1.83
N GLY A 211 -15.14 11.41 -1.11
CA GLY A 211 -16.09 12.51 -1.22
C GLY A 211 -17.48 12.23 -0.61
N SER A 212 -17.95 10.97 -0.62
CA SER A 212 -19.23 10.53 -0.05
C SER A 212 -19.18 10.25 1.46
N GLY A 213 -18.02 10.42 2.07
CA GLY A 213 -17.84 10.35 3.52
C GLY A 213 -17.02 9.17 4.01
N GLY A 214 -16.56 8.32 3.10
CA GLY A 214 -15.59 7.28 3.37
C GLY A 214 -14.16 7.67 3.01
N ILE A 215 -13.23 6.83 3.45
CA ILE A 215 -11.81 6.90 3.18
C ILE A 215 -11.29 5.49 2.94
N THR A 216 -10.28 5.40 2.09
CA THR A 216 -9.49 4.19 1.91
C THR A 216 -8.04 4.51 2.20
N PHE A 217 -7.42 3.69 3.02
CA PHE A 217 -5.99 3.75 3.31
C PHE A 217 -5.32 2.44 2.90
N PHE A 218 -4.13 2.55 2.33
CA PHE A 218 -3.40 1.47 1.71
C PHE A 218 -1.97 1.40 2.23
N VAL A 219 -1.49 0.18 2.44
CA VAL A 219 -0.08 -0.11 2.73
C VAL A 219 0.32 -1.36 1.96
N CYS A 220 1.33 -1.30 1.08
CA CYS A 220 1.74 -2.46 0.29
C CYS A 220 3.23 -2.44 -0.09
N GLY A 221 3.76 -3.56 -0.56
CA GLY A 221 5.07 -3.59 -1.21
C GLY A 221 5.10 -2.62 -2.42
N LYS A 222 6.22 -1.95 -2.65
CA LYS A 222 6.31 -0.84 -3.63
C LYS A 222 5.88 -1.18 -5.05
N ASP A 223 6.07 -2.44 -5.46
CA ASP A 223 5.76 -2.92 -6.81
C ASP A 223 4.39 -3.64 -6.87
N VAL A 224 3.62 -3.64 -5.78
CA VAL A 224 2.23 -4.12 -5.75
C VAL A 224 1.33 -3.04 -6.35
N THR A 225 0.39 -3.47 -7.18
CA THR A 225 -0.61 -2.61 -7.81
C THR A 225 -1.91 -2.56 -6.99
N PHE A 226 -2.62 -1.44 -7.06
CA PHE A 226 -3.90 -1.20 -6.39
C PHE A 226 -5.04 -1.18 -7.42
N GLY A 227 -5.16 -2.26 -8.19
CA GLY A 227 -5.92 -2.28 -9.43
C GLY A 227 -5.11 -1.81 -10.63
N GLY A 228 -5.47 -2.31 -11.81
CA GLY A 228 -4.83 -1.94 -13.07
C GLY A 228 -3.86 -2.97 -13.63
N GLY A 229 -3.72 -4.15 -13.00
CA GLY A 229 -2.99 -5.30 -13.57
C GLY A 229 -3.61 -5.87 -14.85
N GLY A 230 -4.77 -5.36 -15.28
CA GLY A 230 -5.46 -5.73 -16.53
C GLY A 230 -6.09 -7.13 -16.53
N SER A 231 -5.79 -7.96 -15.53
CA SER A 231 -6.32 -9.31 -15.35
C SER A 231 -6.87 -9.49 -13.94
N ALA A 232 -7.98 -10.20 -13.82
CA ALA A 232 -8.55 -10.63 -12.54
C ALA A 232 -7.60 -11.57 -11.76
N ASP A 233 -6.62 -12.17 -12.44
CA ASP A 233 -5.64 -13.11 -11.85
C ASP A 233 -4.24 -12.51 -11.67
N ALA A 234 -4.11 -11.19 -11.68
CA ALA A 234 -2.81 -10.53 -11.52
C ALA A 234 -2.18 -10.88 -10.14
N PRO A 235 -0.97 -11.47 -10.10
CA PRO A 235 -0.42 -12.05 -8.86
C PRO A 235 0.02 -10.99 -7.83
N HIS A 236 0.18 -9.74 -8.24
CA HIS A 236 0.63 -8.63 -7.39
C HIS A 236 -0.33 -7.43 -7.49
N ASP A 237 -1.63 -7.72 -7.51
CA ASP A 237 -2.70 -6.72 -7.52
C ASP A 237 -3.64 -6.94 -6.32
N LEU A 238 -3.69 -5.98 -5.40
CA LEU A 238 -4.52 -6.09 -4.21
C LEU A 238 -6.03 -6.04 -4.51
N LEU A 239 -6.42 -5.43 -5.63
CA LEU A 239 -7.82 -5.41 -6.03
C LEU A 239 -8.26 -6.77 -6.62
N ALA A 240 -7.36 -7.46 -7.31
CA ALA A 240 -7.56 -8.84 -7.74
C ALA A 240 -7.73 -9.76 -6.51
N ASP A 241 -6.84 -9.61 -5.52
CA ASP A 241 -6.91 -10.36 -4.26
C ASP A 241 -8.25 -10.12 -3.53
N LEU A 242 -8.70 -8.86 -3.40
CA LEU A 242 -10.00 -8.51 -2.83
C LEU A 242 -11.16 -9.13 -3.63
N THR A 243 -11.10 -9.09 -4.95
CA THR A 243 -12.17 -9.64 -5.82
C THR A 243 -12.32 -11.15 -5.61
N HIS A 244 -11.21 -11.88 -5.54
CA HIS A 244 -11.23 -13.31 -5.23
C HIS A 244 -11.75 -13.60 -3.83
N TYR A 245 -11.35 -12.82 -2.83
CA TYR A 245 -11.86 -12.95 -1.47
C TYR A 245 -13.39 -12.75 -1.41
N LEU A 246 -13.91 -11.68 -2.02
CA LEU A 246 -15.35 -11.41 -2.04
C LEU A 246 -16.13 -12.51 -2.78
N THR A 247 -15.60 -12.97 -3.92
CA THR A 247 -16.20 -14.07 -4.68
C THR A 247 -16.22 -15.36 -3.86
N TRP A 248 -15.14 -15.67 -3.16
CA TRP A 248 -15.09 -16.82 -2.25
C TRP A 248 -16.11 -16.68 -1.12
N LEU A 249 -16.15 -15.50 -0.48
CA LEU A 249 -17.03 -15.23 0.65
C LEU A 249 -18.51 -15.38 0.27
N ASP A 250 -18.93 -14.88 -0.90
CA ASP A 250 -20.32 -15.01 -1.36
C ASP A 250 -20.72 -16.46 -1.67
N ASN A 251 -19.76 -17.34 -1.98
CA ASN A 251 -20.00 -18.77 -2.18
C ASN A 251 -19.98 -19.60 -0.89
N HIS A 252 -19.57 -19.01 0.25
CA HIS A 252 -19.41 -19.71 1.53
C HIS A 252 -20.23 -19.07 2.67
N LYS A 253 -21.22 -18.23 2.33
CA LYS A 253 -22.21 -17.64 3.25
C LYS A 253 -23.49 -18.47 3.35
#